data_AF-A0A2P2K2N9-F1
#
_entry.id   AF-A0A2P2K2N9-F1
#
_cell.length_a   1.000
_cell.length_b   1.000
_cell.length_c   1.000
_cell.angle_alpha   90.00
_cell.angle_beta   90.00
_cell.angle_gamma   90.00
#
_symmetry.space_group_name_H-M   'P 1'
#
loop_
_entity.id
_entity.type
_entity.pdbx_description
1 polymer ?
#
loop_
_entity_poly.entity_id
_entity_poly.type
_entity_poly.pdbx_seq_one_letter_code
_entity_poly.pdbx_strand_id
1 'polypeptide(L)'
;MVNGILRKLVLLKENNSLPLPKLEGDDRNQARALAILYSHPVWMVRRWTKYRGQEEAIRLMMWNNSEPTFSLRANIAKGVTRDDLVTRLDSMKVLYELSLNLDHFVRVKTGMQIVIQAGLLKQGLCAVQDESGGLVVSILNPQPGENIIDCCAAPGGKTLYMASQLRGQGSLILCKIISTGSLFCCTHK
;
A
#
# COMPACT_ATOMS: atom_id res chain seq x y z
N MET A 1 -11.66 -11.35 -35.53
CA MET A 1 -10.45 -10.51 -35.34
C MET A 1 -9.62 -10.93 -34.12
N VAL A 2 -10.17 -10.96 -32.90
CA VAL A 2 -9.44 -11.31 -31.65
C VAL A 2 -8.73 -12.67 -31.73
N ASN A 3 -9.43 -13.73 -32.15
CA ASN A 3 -8.85 -15.07 -32.29
C ASN A 3 -7.65 -15.10 -33.27
N GLY A 4 -7.72 -14.33 -34.37
CA GLY A 4 -6.62 -14.23 -35.34
C GLY A 4 -5.38 -13.57 -34.76
N ILE A 5 -5.55 -12.51 -33.96
CA ILE A 5 -4.44 -11.82 -33.26
C ILE A 5 -3.80 -12.76 -32.22
N LEU A 6 -4.60 -13.44 -31.40
CA LEU A 6 -4.10 -14.36 -30.38
C LEU A 6 -3.32 -15.54 -30.99
N ARG A 7 -3.85 -16.15 -32.06
CA ARG A 7 -3.14 -17.23 -32.79
C ARG A 7 -1.80 -16.75 -33.34
N LYS A 8 -1.76 -15.53 -33.91
CA LYS A 8 -0.51 -14.95 -34.41
C LYS A 8 0.49 -14.69 -33.27
N LEU A 9 0.04 -14.19 -32.13
CA LEU A 9 0.90 -13.97 -30.95
C LEU A 9 1.48 -15.28 -30.41
N VAL A 10 0.69 -16.35 -30.37
CA VAL A 10 1.16 -17.69 -29.97
C VAL A 10 2.26 -18.15 -30.90
N LEU A 11 2.05 -18.08 -32.23
CA LEU A 11 3.05 -18.47 -33.22
C LEU A 11 4.35 -17.65 -33.10
N LEU A 12 4.25 -16.34 -32.89
CA LEU A 12 5.43 -15.48 -32.69
C LEU A 12 6.18 -15.83 -31.40
N LYS A 13 5.45 -16.18 -30.33
CA LYS A 13 6.02 -16.59 -29.05
C LYS A 13 6.74 -17.93 -29.16
N GLU A 14 6.12 -18.93 -29.79
CA GLU A 14 6.72 -20.27 -30.02
C GLU A 14 8.00 -20.18 -30.84
N ASN A 15 8.04 -19.28 -31.83
CA ASN A 15 9.22 -19.03 -32.65
C ASN A 15 10.23 -18.04 -32.04
N ASN A 16 10.06 -17.62 -30.78
CA ASN A 16 10.90 -16.62 -30.10
C ASN A 16 11.14 -15.32 -30.93
N SER A 17 10.12 -14.92 -31.71
CA SER A 17 10.20 -13.83 -32.68
C SER A 17 9.38 -12.59 -32.28
N LEU A 18 8.92 -12.55 -31.03
CA LEU A 18 8.26 -11.37 -30.48
C LEU A 18 9.24 -10.19 -30.46
N PRO A 19 8.84 -9.01 -30.97
CA PRO A 19 9.71 -7.84 -30.94
C PRO A 19 9.94 -7.42 -29.49
N LEU A 20 11.21 -7.51 -29.05
CA LEU A 20 11.62 -7.01 -27.75
C LEU A 20 12.09 -5.55 -27.89
N PRO A 21 11.67 -4.67 -26.96
CA PRO A 21 12.20 -3.31 -26.93
C PRO A 21 13.69 -3.34 -26.64
N LYS A 22 14.47 -2.56 -27.39
CA LYS A 22 15.92 -2.45 -27.23
C LYS A 22 16.28 -1.20 -26.42
N LEU A 23 17.22 -1.34 -25.48
CA LEU A 23 17.78 -0.23 -24.71
C LEU A 23 18.89 0.47 -25.49
N GLU A 24 18.51 1.12 -26.58
CA GLU A 24 19.43 1.78 -27.51
C GLU A 24 18.90 3.17 -27.91
N GLY A 25 19.78 4.02 -28.41
CA GLY A 25 19.45 5.36 -28.88
C GLY A 25 19.43 6.41 -27.77
N ASP A 26 18.67 7.49 -27.99
CA ASP A 26 18.56 8.62 -27.06
C ASP A 26 17.78 8.27 -25.77
N ASP A 27 17.84 9.14 -24.77
CA ASP A 27 17.15 9.00 -23.49
C ASP A 27 15.65 8.71 -23.65
N ARG A 28 15.02 9.26 -24.70
CA ARG A 28 13.59 9.09 -24.96
C ARG A 28 13.27 7.68 -25.44
N ASN A 29 14.09 7.12 -26.32
CA ASN A 29 13.94 5.76 -26.82
C ASN A 29 14.27 4.73 -25.76
N GLN A 30 15.35 4.94 -24.99
CA GLN A 30 15.66 4.11 -23.83
C GLN A 30 14.51 4.11 -22.80
N ALA A 31 13.95 5.28 -22.48
CA ALA A 31 12.81 5.36 -21.56
C ALA A 31 11.54 4.70 -22.11
N ARG A 32 11.30 4.71 -23.42
CA ARG A 32 10.20 3.97 -24.05
C ARG A 32 10.41 2.46 -23.95
N ALA A 33 11.63 2.00 -24.16
CA ALA A 33 11.95 0.58 -24.03
C ALA A 33 11.75 0.10 -22.59
N LEU A 34 12.27 0.84 -21.60
CA LEU A 34 12.05 0.57 -20.17
C LEU A 34 10.57 0.62 -19.78
N ALA A 35 9.81 1.57 -20.32
CA ALA A 35 8.37 1.68 -20.09
C ALA A 35 7.60 0.42 -20.52
N ILE A 36 7.99 -0.16 -21.66
CA ILE A 36 7.41 -1.42 -22.16
C ILE A 36 7.86 -2.60 -21.29
N LEU A 37 9.16 -2.70 -20.99
CA LEU A 37 9.74 -3.84 -20.24
C LEU A 37 9.19 -3.95 -18.82
N TYR A 38 9.01 -2.80 -18.16
CA TYR A 38 8.62 -2.76 -16.76
C TYR A 38 7.21 -2.21 -16.54
N SER A 39 6.37 -2.07 -17.56
CA SER A 39 4.95 -1.70 -17.40
C SER A 39 4.70 -0.35 -16.69
N HIS A 40 5.54 0.66 -16.95
CA HIS A 40 5.40 2.01 -16.40
C HIS A 40 5.23 3.05 -17.51
N PRO A 41 4.49 4.15 -17.31
CA PRO A 41 4.34 5.18 -18.33
C PRO A 41 5.67 5.90 -18.59
N VAL A 42 5.95 6.23 -19.86
CA VAL A 42 7.23 6.82 -20.31
C VAL A 42 7.64 8.05 -19.50
N TRP A 43 6.69 8.93 -19.16
CA TRP A 43 7.00 10.14 -18.40
C TRP A 43 7.55 9.83 -17.00
N MET A 44 7.08 8.74 -16.38
CA MET A 44 7.47 8.32 -15.04
C MET A 44 8.85 7.67 -15.07
N VAL A 45 9.11 6.82 -16.07
CA VAL A 45 10.43 6.24 -16.33
C VAL A 45 11.47 7.35 -16.53
N ARG A 46 11.20 8.32 -17.42
CA ARG A 46 12.11 9.46 -17.65
C ARG A 46 12.39 10.23 -16.37
N ARG A 47 11.35 10.44 -15.54
CA ARG A 47 11.49 11.13 -14.25
C ARG A 47 12.40 10.35 -13.30
N TRP A 48 12.18 9.05 -13.14
CA TRP A 48 12.99 8.23 -12.23
C TRP A 48 14.42 8.06 -12.70
N THR A 49 14.64 7.77 -13.99
CA THR A 49 15.99 7.70 -14.56
C THR A 49 16.74 9.01 -14.36
N LYS A 50 16.08 10.16 -14.54
CA LYS A 50 16.69 11.48 -14.33
C LYS A 50 17.09 11.73 -12.87
N TYR A 51 16.23 11.38 -11.90
CA TYR A 51 16.46 11.72 -10.49
C TYR A 51 17.23 10.66 -9.68
N ARG A 52 17.19 9.39 -10.10
CA ARG A 52 17.79 8.26 -9.38
C ARG A 52 18.86 7.51 -10.17
N GLY A 53 19.03 7.84 -11.46
CA GLY A 53 19.83 7.03 -12.38
C GLY A 53 19.05 5.83 -12.91
N GLN A 54 19.53 5.25 -14.02
CA GLN A 54 18.84 4.17 -14.72
C GLN A 54 18.76 2.89 -13.88
N GLU A 55 19.85 2.48 -13.24
CA GLU A 55 19.89 1.23 -12.47
C GLU A 55 18.90 1.25 -11.31
N GLU A 56 18.89 2.33 -10.52
CA GLU A 56 17.97 2.47 -9.40
C GLU A 56 16.52 2.65 -9.85
N ALA A 57 16.29 3.32 -10.99
CA ALA A 57 14.97 3.38 -11.60
C ALA A 57 14.46 1.99 -12.01
N ILE A 58 15.33 1.14 -12.58
CA ILE A 58 15.00 -0.25 -12.91
C ILE A 58 14.64 -1.03 -11.65
N ARG A 59 15.43 -0.93 -10.58
CA ARG A 59 15.13 -1.59 -9.30
C ARG A 59 13.78 -1.16 -8.73
N LEU A 60 13.48 0.14 -8.74
CA LEU A 60 12.18 0.68 -8.32
C LEU A 60 11.03 0.12 -9.15
N MET A 61 11.17 0.07 -10.48
CA MET A 61 10.14 -0.47 -11.37
C MET A 61 9.92 -1.96 -11.18
N MET A 62 10.99 -2.73 -10.98
CA MET A 62 10.90 -4.16 -10.66
C MET A 62 10.19 -4.38 -9.32
N TRP A 63 10.49 -3.56 -8.31
CA TRP A 63 9.82 -3.62 -7.01
C TRP A 63 8.33 -3.27 -7.12
N ASN A 64 7.95 -2.25 -7.87
CA ASN A 64 6.53 -1.90 -8.10
C ASN A 64 5.72 -3.01 -8.77
N ASN A 65 6.38 -3.86 -9.58
CA ASN A 65 5.75 -4.99 -10.25
C ASN A 65 5.82 -6.29 -9.44
N SER A 66 6.47 -6.28 -8.27
CA SER A 66 6.48 -7.44 -7.38
C SER A 66 5.12 -7.67 -6.75
N GLU A 67 4.85 -8.89 -6.29
CA GLU A 67 3.60 -9.21 -5.62
C GLU A 67 3.40 -8.34 -4.37
N PRO A 68 2.25 -7.66 -4.23
CA PRO A 68 2.00 -6.80 -3.09
C PRO A 68 1.83 -7.63 -1.82
N THR A 69 2.31 -7.09 -0.70
CA THR A 69 2.03 -7.62 0.64
C THR A 69 0.97 -6.76 1.31
N PHE A 70 0.15 -7.37 2.18
CA PHE A 70 -0.82 -6.63 2.98
C PHE A 70 -0.27 -6.42 4.38
N SER A 71 -0.37 -5.20 4.88
CA SER A 71 -0.04 -4.89 6.26
C SER A 71 -1.32 -4.74 7.08
N LEU A 72 -1.37 -5.41 8.23
CA LEU A 72 -2.49 -5.37 9.18
C LEU A 72 -2.03 -4.70 10.47
N ARG A 73 -2.77 -3.69 10.90
CA ARG A 73 -2.59 -3.04 12.19
C ARG A 73 -3.59 -3.59 13.20
N ALA A 74 -3.12 -4.10 14.33
CA ALA A 74 -3.97 -4.45 15.47
C ALA A 74 -4.71 -3.21 16.03
N ASN A 75 -5.96 -3.38 16.42
CA ASN A 75 -6.76 -2.28 16.94
C ASN A 75 -6.71 -2.22 18.48
N ILE A 76 -5.75 -1.45 19.00
CA ILE A 76 -5.58 -1.23 20.44
C ILE A 76 -6.81 -0.61 21.12
N ALA A 77 -7.61 0.19 20.41
CA ALA A 77 -8.83 0.78 20.95
C ALA A 77 -9.93 -0.28 21.20
N LYS A 78 -9.81 -1.47 20.60
CA LYS A 78 -10.64 -2.64 20.88
C LYS A 78 -9.99 -3.61 21.88
N GLY A 79 -8.86 -3.24 22.48
CA GLY A 79 -8.09 -4.10 23.37
C GLY A 79 -7.35 -5.23 22.66
N VAL A 80 -7.11 -5.11 21.34
CA VAL A 80 -6.40 -6.13 20.55
C VAL A 80 -4.94 -5.72 20.38
N THR A 81 -4.03 -6.56 20.86
CA THR A 81 -2.58 -6.41 20.70
C THR A 81 -2.07 -7.09 19.42
N ARG A 82 -0.79 -6.88 19.07
CA ARG A 82 -0.15 -7.62 17.97
C ARG A 82 -0.11 -9.12 18.26
N ASP A 83 0.13 -9.51 19.51
CA ASP A 83 0.22 -10.92 19.90
C ASP A 83 -1.15 -11.62 19.83
N ASP A 84 -2.23 -10.90 20.17
CA ASP A 84 -3.60 -11.39 19.96
C ASP A 84 -3.91 -11.60 18.47
N LEU A 85 -3.45 -10.67 17.62
CA LEU A 85 -3.62 -10.79 16.17
C LEU A 85 -2.82 -11.97 15.62
N VAL A 86 -1.58 -12.15 16.07
CA VAL A 86 -0.70 -13.28 15.73
C VAL A 86 -1.36 -14.60 16.10
N THR A 87 -1.84 -14.74 17.33
CA THR A 87 -2.51 -15.95 17.82
C THR A 87 -3.71 -16.33 16.93
N ARG A 88 -4.48 -15.33 16.49
CA ARG A 88 -5.59 -15.54 15.54
C ARG A 88 -5.09 -15.99 14.17
N LEU A 89 -4.05 -15.34 13.62
CA LEU A 89 -3.46 -15.73 12.34
C LEU A 89 -2.92 -17.16 12.37
N ASP A 90 -2.25 -17.56 13.45
CA ASP A 90 -1.76 -18.93 13.66
C ASP A 90 -2.91 -19.94 13.67
N SER A 91 -3.99 -19.66 14.41
CA SER A 91 -5.18 -20.53 14.44
C SER A 91 -5.83 -20.73 13.06
N MET A 92 -5.71 -19.74 12.19
CA MET A 92 -6.24 -19.76 10.83
C MET A 92 -5.22 -20.29 9.81
N LYS A 93 -4.00 -20.64 10.26
CA LYS A 93 -2.87 -21.07 9.42
C LYS A 93 -2.51 -20.03 8.34
N VAL A 94 -2.64 -18.75 8.68
CA VAL A 94 -2.23 -17.64 7.80
C VAL A 94 -0.77 -17.31 8.08
N LEU A 95 0.08 -17.37 7.05
CA LEU A 95 1.47 -16.99 7.17
C LEU A 95 1.60 -15.47 7.30
N TYR A 96 2.44 -15.03 8.24
CA TYR A 96 2.72 -13.63 8.48
C TYR A 96 4.20 -13.39 8.77
N GLU A 97 4.60 -12.14 8.66
CA GLU A 97 5.87 -11.61 9.14
C GLU A 97 5.59 -10.48 10.13
N LEU A 98 6.36 -10.43 11.21
CA LEU A 98 6.25 -9.30 12.15
C LEU A 98 6.88 -8.04 11.55
N SER A 99 6.27 -6.90 11.82
CA SER A 99 6.90 -5.62 11.52
C SER A 99 8.14 -5.44 12.38
N LEU A 100 9.26 -5.03 11.77
CA LEU A 100 10.52 -4.75 12.47
C LEU A 100 10.51 -3.41 13.21
N ASN A 101 9.64 -2.48 12.79
CA ASN A 101 9.67 -1.09 13.26
C ASN A 101 8.41 -0.66 14.00
N LEU A 102 7.33 -1.44 13.95
CA LEU A 102 6.04 -1.07 14.51
C LEU A 102 5.41 -2.21 15.33
N ASP A 103 5.19 -1.96 16.61
CA ASP A 103 4.71 -2.97 17.56
C ASP A 103 3.25 -3.40 17.36
N HIS A 104 2.51 -2.72 16.50
CA HIS A 104 1.10 -3.00 16.22
C HIS A 104 0.85 -3.64 14.86
N PHE A 105 1.91 -3.90 14.06
CA PHE A 105 1.77 -4.31 12.67
C PHE A 105 2.28 -5.73 12.42
N VAL A 106 1.59 -6.42 11.51
CA VAL A 106 2.00 -7.69 10.90
C VAL A 106 1.80 -7.62 9.39
N ARG A 107 2.67 -8.27 8.63
CA ARG A 107 2.58 -8.37 7.17
C ARG A 107 2.08 -9.75 6.77
N VAL A 108 1.12 -9.79 5.86
CA VAL A 108 0.50 -11.00 5.32
C VAL A 108 0.75 -11.02 3.82
N LYS A 109 1.63 -11.92 3.37
CA LYS A 109 1.93 -12.09 1.94
C LYS A 109 0.86 -12.94 1.24
N THR A 110 0.38 -13.98 1.92
CA THR A 110 -0.66 -14.89 1.41
C THR A 110 -1.72 -15.15 2.49
N GLY A 111 -2.96 -15.46 2.09
CA GLY A 111 -4.03 -15.77 3.05
C GLY A 111 -4.87 -14.57 3.51
N MET A 112 -4.71 -13.39 2.90
CA MET A 112 -5.55 -12.21 3.22
C MET A 112 -7.05 -12.49 3.05
N GLN A 113 -7.44 -13.34 2.09
CA GLN A 113 -8.83 -13.76 1.91
C GLN A 113 -9.39 -14.50 3.13
N ILE A 114 -8.57 -15.31 3.81
CA ILE A 114 -8.95 -16.04 5.03
C ILE A 114 -9.22 -15.02 6.15
N VAL A 115 -8.35 -14.02 6.31
CA VAL A 115 -8.52 -12.92 7.29
C VAL A 115 -9.83 -12.17 7.07
N ILE A 116 -10.19 -11.89 5.80
CA ILE A 116 -11.44 -11.24 5.44
C ILE A 116 -12.64 -12.12 5.81
N GLN A 117 -12.61 -13.40 5.43
CA GLN A 117 -13.70 -14.35 5.67
C GLN A 117 -13.92 -14.64 7.16
N ALA A 118 -12.85 -14.69 7.95
CA ALA A 118 -12.90 -14.82 9.40
C ALA A 118 -13.44 -13.55 10.09
N GLY A 119 -13.63 -12.45 9.35
CA GLY A 119 -14.32 -11.26 9.83
C GLY A 119 -13.48 -10.34 10.73
N LEU A 120 -12.16 -10.53 10.81
CA LEU A 120 -11.28 -9.71 11.67
C LEU A 120 -11.39 -8.21 11.35
N LEU A 121 -11.42 -7.86 10.07
CA LEU A 121 -11.63 -6.49 9.60
C LEU A 121 -13.03 -5.97 9.92
N LYS A 122 -14.06 -6.81 9.70
CA LYS A 122 -15.47 -6.45 9.92
C LYS A 122 -15.77 -6.21 11.40
N GLN A 123 -15.14 -6.97 12.29
CA GLN A 123 -15.23 -6.83 13.74
C GLN A 123 -14.35 -5.67 14.27
N GLY A 124 -13.52 -5.08 13.41
CA GLY A 124 -12.61 -4.00 13.78
C GLY A 124 -11.46 -4.45 14.67
N LEU A 125 -11.10 -5.74 14.68
CA LEU A 125 -9.98 -6.27 15.46
C LEU A 125 -8.63 -5.83 14.88
N CYS A 126 -8.58 -5.65 13.57
CA CYS A 126 -7.46 -5.06 12.86
C CYS A 126 -7.95 -4.22 11.68
N ALA A 127 -7.04 -3.43 11.10
CA ALA A 127 -7.28 -2.65 9.89
C ALA A 127 -6.18 -2.93 8.86
N VAL A 128 -6.54 -2.95 7.58
CA VAL A 128 -5.54 -2.95 6.50
C VAL A 128 -4.92 -1.55 6.44
N GLN A 129 -3.63 -1.46 6.70
CA GLN A 129 -2.89 -0.21 6.64
C GLN A 129 -1.42 -0.50 6.36
N ASP A 130 -0.84 0.22 5.41
CA ASP A 130 0.59 0.16 5.13
C ASP A 130 1.44 0.65 6.33
N GLU A 131 2.56 -0.03 6.59
CA GLU A 131 3.49 0.31 7.67
C GLU A 131 4.05 1.73 7.54
N SER A 132 4.30 2.23 6.31
CA SER A 132 4.73 3.62 6.12
C SER A 132 3.69 4.61 6.65
N GLY A 133 2.40 4.26 6.53
CA GLY A 133 1.31 5.03 7.12
C GLY A 133 1.28 4.97 8.63
N GLY A 134 1.69 3.84 9.22
CA GLY A 134 1.85 3.66 10.66
C GLY A 134 3.04 4.45 11.23
N LEU A 135 4.17 4.46 10.52
CA LEU A 135 5.37 5.21 10.91
C LEU A 135 5.09 6.71 11.07
N VAL A 136 4.29 7.30 10.17
CA VAL A 136 3.89 8.72 10.29
C VAL A 136 3.20 8.99 11.65
N VAL A 137 2.32 8.09 12.09
CA VAL A 137 1.60 8.24 13.35
C VAL A 137 2.52 7.97 14.54
N SER A 138 3.43 7.00 14.42
CA SER A 138 4.45 6.73 15.44
C SER A 138 5.39 7.93 15.65
N ILE A 139 5.75 8.64 14.57
CA ILE A 139 6.59 9.85 14.64
C ILE A 139 5.81 11.01 15.26
N LEU A 140 4.54 11.19 14.88
CA LEU A 140 3.67 12.21 15.48
C LEU A 140 3.46 11.96 16.98
N ASN A 141 3.45 10.69 17.40
CA ASN A 141 3.30 10.24 18.78
C ASN A 141 2.11 10.90 19.54
N PRO A 142 0.86 10.77 19.05
CA PRO A 142 -0.31 11.37 19.71
C PRO A 142 -0.46 10.97 21.17
N GLN A 143 -0.64 11.95 22.06
CA GLN A 143 -0.86 11.72 23.49
C GLN A 143 -2.32 11.97 23.90
N PRO A 144 -2.86 11.20 24.87
CA PRO A 144 -4.19 11.45 25.42
C PRO A 144 -4.37 12.91 25.87
N GLY A 145 -5.45 13.55 25.44
CA GLY A 145 -5.78 14.94 25.75
C GLY A 145 -5.36 15.96 24.69
N GLU A 146 -4.59 15.57 23.69
CA GLU A 146 -4.18 16.46 22.60
C GLU A 146 -5.30 16.77 21.59
N ASN A 147 -5.18 17.92 20.92
CA ASN A 147 -6.05 18.31 19.82
C ASN A 147 -5.27 18.18 18.50
N ILE A 148 -5.72 17.30 17.60
CA ILE A 148 -5.00 16.95 16.38
C ILE A 148 -5.89 17.23 15.16
N ILE A 149 -5.27 17.78 14.10
CA ILE A 149 -5.94 18.01 12.81
C ILE A 149 -5.33 17.08 11.75
N ASP A 150 -6.16 16.25 11.12
CA ASP A 150 -5.80 15.48 9.93
C ASP A 150 -6.38 16.17 8.68
N CYS A 151 -5.55 16.96 8.01
CA CYS A 151 -5.97 17.79 6.88
C CYS A 151 -6.37 16.97 5.63
N CYS A 152 -5.91 15.72 5.52
CA CYS A 152 -6.10 14.85 4.36
C CYS A 152 -6.60 13.48 4.81
N ALA A 153 -7.67 13.48 5.60
CA ALA A 153 -8.07 12.32 6.39
C ALA A 153 -8.51 11.12 5.55
N ALA A 154 -9.03 11.29 4.33
CA ALA A 154 -9.52 10.16 3.54
C ALA A 154 -8.39 9.22 3.07
N PRO A 155 -8.55 7.88 3.16
CA PRO A 155 -9.73 7.12 3.60
C PRO A 155 -9.86 6.90 5.12
N GLY A 156 -8.94 7.38 5.95
CA GLY A 156 -9.08 7.42 7.41
C GLY A 156 -8.10 6.55 8.20
N GLY A 157 -7.21 5.82 7.54
CA GLY A 157 -6.34 4.84 8.23
C GLY A 157 -5.42 5.46 9.30
N LYS A 158 -4.78 6.59 8.97
CA LYS A 158 -3.91 7.35 9.90
C LYS A 158 -4.73 8.02 11.00
N THR A 159 -5.81 8.68 10.61
CA THR A 159 -6.80 9.24 11.53
C THR A 159 -7.23 8.25 12.60
N LEU A 160 -7.71 7.07 12.20
CA LEU A 160 -8.17 6.04 13.13
C LEU A 160 -7.03 5.51 13.99
N TYR A 161 -5.80 5.53 13.48
CA TYR A 161 -4.64 5.18 14.29
C TYR A 161 -4.40 6.23 15.38
N MET A 162 -4.36 7.51 15.01
CA MET A 162 -4.19 8.62 15.94
C MET A 162 -5.27 8.60 17.02
N ALA A 163 -6.55 8.43 16.62
CA ALA A 163 -7.66 8.30 17.55
C ALA A 163 -7.47 7.13 18.55
N SER A 164 -6.90 6.00 18.11
CA SER A 164 -6.61 4.88 19.01
C SER A 164 -5.51 5.20 20.04
N GLN A 165 -4.57 6.08 19.71
CA GLN A 165 -3.51 6.52 20.63
C GLN A 165 -4.01 7.56 21.64
N LEU A 166 -5.00 8.37 21.26
CA LEU A 166 -5.65 9.34 22.14
C LEU A 166 -6.47 8.70 23.28
N ARG A 167 -6.79 7.39 23.19
CA ARG A 167 -7.56 6.64 24.22
C ARG A 167 -8.89 7.31 24.63
N GLY A 168 -9.55 7.97 23.69
CA GLY A 168 -10.80 8.70 23.94
C GLY A 168 -10.64 10.01 24.71
N GLN A 169 -9.42 10.56 24.81
CA GLN A 169 -9.13 11.84 25.44
C GLN A 169 -8.53 12.82 24.43
N GLY A 170 -9.06 14.04 24.37
CA GLY A 170 -8.64 15.06 23.41
C GLY A 170 -9.64 15.23 22.28
N SER A 171 -9.22 15.84 21.17
CA SER A 171 -10.09 15.99 20.00
C SER A 171 -9.33 15.73 18.71
N LEU A 172 -10.03 15.15 17.73
CA LEU A 172 -9.47 14.90 16.42
C LEU A 172 -10.37 15.51 15.35
N ILE A 173 -9.80 16.44 14.60
CA ILE A 173 -10.46 17.18 13.53
C ILE A 173 -10.05 16.55 12.21
N LEU A 174 -11.01 16.04 11.46
CA LEU A 174 -10.76 15.42 10.16
C LEU A 174 -11.18 16.36 9.03
N CYS A 175 -10.27 16.65 8.11
CA CYS A 175 -10.61 17.34 6.88
C CYS A 175 -10.47 16.41 5.67
N LYS A 176 -11.46 16.44 4.78
CA LYS A 176 -11.41 15.76 3.49
C LYS A 176 -12.04 16.67 2.42
N ILE A 177 -11.45 16.65 1.23
CA ILE A 177 -12.07 17.21 0.03
C ILE A 177 -13.12 16.22 -0.48
N ILE A 178 -14.38 16.63 -0.50
CA ILE A 178 -15.46 15.90 -1.18
C ILE A 178 -15.50 16.40 -2.64
N SER A 179 -15.93 15.55 -3.59
CA SER A 179 -15.92 15.78 -5.05
C SER A 179 -16.56 17.10 -5.51
N THR A 180 -17.25 17.83 -4.64
CA THR A 180 -17.83 19.16 -4.85
C THR A 180 -16.90 20.32 -4.45
N GLY A 181 -15.63 20.08 -4.07
CA GLY A 181 -14.69 21.12 -3.64
C GLY A 181 -14.94 21.65 -2.22
N SER A 182 -15.81 20.99 -1.46
CA SER A 182 -16.18 21.39 -0.09
C SER A 182 -15.30 20.66 0.93
N LEU A 183 -14.73 21.40 1.88
CA LEU A 183 -14.01 20.83 3.03
C LEU A 183 -15.04 20.35 4.06
N PHE A 184 -15.08 19.06 4.35
CA PHE A 184 -15.92 18.53 5.42
C PHE A 184 -15.07 18.32 6.67
N CYS A 185 -15.51 18.90 7.78
CA CYS A 185 -14.81 18.89 9.05
C CYS A 185 -15.66 18.13 10.08
N CYS A 186 -15.27 16.90 10.41
CA CYS A 186 -15.94 16.11 11.45
C CYS A 186 -15.11 16.19 12.74
N THR A 187 -15.76 16.57 13.85
CA THR A 187 -15.19 16.49 15.20
C THR A 187 -15.80 15.29 15.92
N HIS A 188 -14.99 14.30 16.27
CA HIS A 188 -15.37 13.35 17.32
C HIS A 188 -14.88 13.93 18.66
N LYS A 189 -15.83 14.26 19.53
CA LYS A 189 -15.61 14.48 20.97
C LYS A 189 -15.81 13.17 21.70
#